data_AF-A0A3C1JUV6-F1
#
_entry.id   AF-A0A3C1JUV6-F1
#
_cell.length_a   1.000
_cell.length_b   1.000
_cell.length_c   1.000
_cell.angle_alpha   90.00
_cell.angle_beta   90.00
_cell.angle_gamma   90.00
#
_symmetry.space_group_name_H-M   'P 1'
#
loop_
_entity.id
_entity.type
_entity.pdbx_description
1 polymer ?
#
loop_
_entity_poly.entity_id
_entity_poly.type
_entity_poly.pdbx_seq_one_letter_code
_entity_poly.pdbx_strand_id
1 'polypeptide(L)'
;MNRFVLLFILFVTHHFLYSQAIIQKTDTDYTLKIESDSIIRHLTFWKEKDSAGYYGFKYSYTKFTPLVQPIYLKNEIKTIEFLWNRATDSIQINLNTIFIGYPEEYHDILINHIQAFNSSAEWQNHLKKHGKKLDYKLIHKIMLDYNVYKPLNDFLLTRGYEISEYTTEKHGFITKETLIKAGFSGSEIIPMPFMVWISIKNKGCSNTETP
;
A
#
# COMPACT_ATOMS: atom_id res chain seq x y z
N MET A 1 -29.77 -37.60 11.58
CA MET A 1 -29.14 -36.27 11.76
C MET A 1 -28.66 -35.79 10.40
N ASN A 2 -29.30 -34.76 9.85
CA ASN A 2 -29.22 -34.39 8.43
C ASN A 2 -27.82 -33.85 8.04
N ARG A 3 -27.18 -34.46 7.04
CA ARG A 3 -25.90 -34.02 6.44
C ARG A 3 -25.90 -32.54 6.00
N PHE A 4 -27.07 -31.97 5.75
CA PHE A 4 -27.25 -30.55 5.40
C PHE A 4 -26.99 -29.58 6.57
N VAL A 5 -27.19 -29.99 7.83
CA VAL A 5 -26.97 -29.11 8.99
C VAL A 5 -25.48 -28.93 9.27
N LEU A 6 -24.65 -29.93 8.97
CA LEU A 6 -23.20 -29.88 9.20
C LEU A 6 -22.48 -28.95 8.19
N LEU A 7 -22.97 -28.90 6.94
CA LEU A 7 -22.44 -28.01 5.89
C LEU A 7 -22.75 -26.53 6.17
N PHE A 8 -23.91 -26.22 6.75
CA PHE A 8 -24.27 -24.85 7.09
C PHE A 8 -23.44 -24.31 8.26
N ILE A 9 -23.13 -25.15 9.26
CA ILE A 9 -22.27 -24.76 10.39
C ILE A 9 -20.82 -24.52 9.93
N LEU A 10 -20.30 -25.30 8.97
CA LEU A 10 -18.96 -25.10 8.40
C LEU A 10 -18.85 -23.84 7.52
N PHE A 11 -19.94 -23.41 6.90
CA PHE A 11 -19.98 -22.18 6.09
C PHE A 11 -20.07 -20.92 6.96
N VAL A 12 -20.78 -20.98 8.09
CA VAL A 12 -20.91 -19.85 9.02
C VAL A 12 -19.61 -19.62 9.82
N THR A 13 -18.81 -20.65 10.09
CA THR A 13 -17.55 -20.49 10.84
C THR A 13 -16.38 -19.91 10.02
N HIS A 14 -16.46 -19.89 8.69
CA HIS A 14 -15.44 -19.21 7.87
C HIS A 14 -15.60 -17.68 7.86
N HIS A 15 -16.75 -17.16 8.28
CA HIS A 15 -17.03 -15.72 8.28
C HIS A 15 -16.71 -15.00 9.60
N PHE A 16 -16.37 -15.72 10.68
CA PHE A 16 -16.33 -15.16 12.04
C PHE A 16 -14.95 -15.07 12.70
N LEU A 17 -13.86 -15.00 11.92
CA LEU A 17 -12.51 -14.75 12.46
C LEU A 17 -11.87 -13.44 12.01
N TYR A 18 -12.67 -12.46 11.58
CA TYR A 18 -12.19 -11.08 11.68
C TYR A 18 -12.31 -10.66 13.14
N SER A 19 -11.18 -10.74 13.86
CA SER A 19 -10.97 -10.05 15.14
C SER A 19 -11.59 -8.65 15.05
N GLN A 20 -12.37 -8.27 16.06
CA GLN A 20 -12.99 -6.95 16.09
C GLN A 20 -11.88 -5.88 16.00
N ALA A 21 -12.02 -4.93 15.07
CA ALA A 21 -11.07 -3.84 14.98
C ALA A 21 -11.08 -3.02 16.27
N ILE A 22 -9.92 -2.84 16.89
CA ILE A 22 -9.73 -1.96 18.06
C ILE A 22 -9.57 -0.54 17.52
N ILE A 23 -10.36 0.40 18.06
CA ILE A 23 -10.36 1.80 17.64
C ILE A 23 -9.67 2.66 18.69
N GLN A 24 -8.77 3.53 18.25
CA GLN A 24 -8.10 4.54 19.06
C GLN A 24 -8.24 5.90 18.38
N LYS A 25 -8.72 6.91 19.11
CA LYS A 25 -8.96 8.25 18.57
C LYS A 25 -8.28 9.30 19.44
N THR A 26 -7.57 10.22 18.80
CA THR A 26 -7.02 11.45 19.38
C THR A 26 -7.59 12.66 18.64
N ASP A 27 -7.14 13.87 18.98
CA ASP A 27 -7.53 15.09 18.27
C ASP A 27 -7.03 15.11 16.81
N THR A 28 -5.97 14.37 16.50
CA THR A 28 -5.28 14.36 15.20
C THR A 28 -5.40 13.03 14.48
N ASP A 29 -5.63 11.92 15.18
CA ASP A 29 -5.54 10.57 14.62
C ASP A 29 -6.80 9.74 14.89
N TYR A 30 -7.16 8.92 13.90
CA TYR A 30 -8.15 7.85 14.03
C TYR A 30 -7.50 6.54 13.56
N THR A 31 -7.17 5.68 14.52
CA THR A 31 -6.45 4.42 14.27
C THR A 31 -7.36 3.23 14.48
N LEU A 32 -7.41 2.34 13.48
CA LEU A 32 -8.01 1.03 13.58
C LEU A 32 -6.93 -0.04 13.56
N LYS A 33 -7.03 -1.00 14.48
CA LYS A 33 -6.05 -2.06 14.70
C LYS A 33 -6.70 -3.43 14.61
N ILE A 34 -6.05 -4.36 13.91
CA ILE A 34 -6.38 -5.79 13.94
C ILE A 34 -5.16 -6.54 14.45
N GLU A 35 -5.40 -7.42 15.41
CA GLU A 35 -4.38 -8.29 15.97
C GLU A 35 -4.62 -9.74 15.52
N SER A 36 -3.52 -10.43 15.23
CA SER A 36 -3.46 -11.87 14.96
C SER A 36 -2.19 -12.42 15.58
N ASP A 37 -2.07 -13.74 15.69
CA ASP A 37 -1.00 -14.42 16.44
C ASP A 37 0.43 -14.00 16.07
N SER A 38 0.66 -13.55 14.83
CA SER A 38 2.01 -13.24 14.32
C SER A 38 2.20 -11.77 13.92
N ILE A 39 1.11 -11.02 13.75
CA ILE A 39 1.14 -9.70 13.14
C ILE A 39 0.00 -8.83 13.67
N ILE A 40 0.33 -7.57 13.91
CA ILE A 40 -0.63 -6.51 14.17
C ILE A 40 -0.65 -5.60 12.96
N ARG A 41 -1.85 -5.22 12.51
CA ARG A 41 -2.07 -4.31 11.39
C ARG A 41 -2.74 -3.03 11.87
N HIS A 42 -2.28 -1.90 11.37
CA HIS A 42 -2.77 -0.58 11.72
C HIS A 42 -3.15 0.20 10.46
N LEU A 43 -4.35 0.76 10.47
CA LEU A 43 -4.76 1.82 9.56
C LEU A 43 -5.02 3.09 10.37
N THR A 44 -4.17 4.09 10.21
CA THR A 44 -4.28 5.38 10.91
C THR A 44 -4.63 6.45 9.90
N PHE A 45 -5.79 7.07 10.06
CA PHE A 45 -6.13 8.32 9.40
C PHE A 45 -5.61 9.47 10.25
N TRP A 46 -5.00 10.49 9.64
CA TRP A 46 -4.58 11.70 10.37
C TRP A 46 -5.15 12.98 9.76
N LYS A 47 -5.24 14.01 10.62
CA LYS A 47 -5.71 15.36 10.31
C LYS A 47 -4.97 16.39 11.14
N GLU A 48 -5.03 17.65 10.71
CA GLU A 48 -4.64 18.76 11.58
C GLU A 48 -5.65 18.91 12.73
N LYS A 49 -5.19 19.44 13.86
CA LYS A 49 -6.02 19.59 15.08
C LYS A 49 -7.36 20.26 14.79
N ASP A 50 -7.34 21.33 14.00
CA ASP A 50 -8.51 22.15 13.67
C ASP A 50 -9.19 21.76 12.34
N SER A 51 -8.70 20.72 11.65
CA SER A 51 -9.35 20.22 10.43
C SER A 51 -10.58 19.36 10.78
N ALA A 52 -11.66 19.52 10.02
CA ALA A 52 -12.83 18.64 10.08
C ALA A 52 -12.59 17.29 9.37
N GLY A 53 -11.74 17.28 8.33
CA GLY A 53 -11.49 16.11 7.50
C GLY A 53 -10.10 15.50 7.70
N TYR A 54 -10.03 14.18 7.64
CA TYR A 54 -8.78 13.42 7.59
C TYR A 54 -8.20 13.46 6.19
N TYR A 55 -6.98 14.00 6.08
CA TYR A 55 -6.35 14.28 4.79
C TYR A 55 -5.29 13.25 4.39
N GLY A 56 -4.89 12.36 5.31
CA GLY A 56 -4.00 11.27 4.98
C GLY A 56 -4.31 10.00 5.73
N PHE A 57 -3.81 8.87 5.22
CA PHE A 57 -3.76 7.63 5.99
C PHE A 57 -2.44 6.89 5.86
N LYS A 58 -2.12 6.15 6.92
CA LYS A 58 -0.94 5.30 7.04
C LYS A 58 -1.41 3.88 7.24
N TYR A 59 -0.93 2.98 6.39
CA TYR A 59 -1.02 1.55 6.62
C TYR A 59 0.34 1.01 7.03
N SER A 60 0.38 0.25 8.12
CA SER A 60 1.59 -0.42 8.59
C SER A 60 1.24 -1.68 9.35
N TYR A 61 2.23 -2.54 9.52
CA TYR A 61 2.10 -3.73 10.33
C TYR A 61 3.32 -3.91 11.23
N THR A 62 3.15 -4.65 12.32
CA THR A 62 4.23 -5.04 13.23
C THR A 62 4.23 -6.56 13.35
N LYS A 63 5.39 -7.18 13.07
CA LYS A 63 5.59 -8.63 13.20
C LYS A 63 6.15 -8.94 14.58
N PHE A 64 5.57 -9.90 15.28
CA PHE A 64 6.07 -10.37 16.59
C PHE A 64 6.77 -11.72 16.48
N THR A 65 6.52 -12.44 15.38
CA THR A 65 7.17 -13.69 15.03
C THR A 65 7.57 -13.67 13.55
N PRO A 66 8.56 -14.49 13.15
CA PRO A 66 8.89 -14.66 11.74
C PRO A 66 7.68 -15.16 10.95
N LEU A 67 7.38 -14.51 9.82
CA LEU A 67 6.31 -14.94 8.94
C LEU A 67 6.76 -16.10 8.07
N VAL A 68 5.90 -17.10 7.91
CA VAL A 68 6.14 -18.24 7.01
C VAL A 68 6.01 -17.83 5.54
N GLN A 69 5.15 -16.85 5.26
CA GLN A 69 4.85 -16.37 3.90
C GLN A 69 5.24 -14.90 3.74
N PRO A 70 5.71 -14.50 2.55
CA PRO A 70 5.94 -13.09 2.27
C PRO A 70 4.62 -12.30 2.30
N ILE A 71 4.70 -11.04 2.69
CA ILE A 71 3.55 -10.14 2.65
C ILE A 71 3.38 -9.60 1.24
N TYR A 72 2.14 -9.53 0.77
CA TYR A 72 1.77 -8.95 -0.52
C TYR A 72 0.77 -7.83 -0.29
N LEU A 73 1.00 -6.64 -0.87
CA LEU A 73 0.09 -5.51 -0.71
C LEU A 73 -1.30 -5.87 -1.23
N LYS A 74 -1.41 -6.58 -2.37
CA LYS A 74 -2.71 -7.03 -2.92
C LYS A 74 -3.55 -7.84 -1.91
N ASN A 75 -2.92 -8.59 -1.01
CA ASN A 75 -3.64 -9.34 0.02
C ASN A 75 -4.03 -8.43 1.18
N GLU A 76 -3.15 -7.49 1.54
CA GLU A 76 -3.39 -6.50 2.58
C GLU A 76 -4.47 -5.47 2.20
N ILE A 77 -4.75 -5.26 0.90
CA ILE A 77 -5.88 -4.44 0.42
C ILE A 77 -7.20 -4.88 1.07
N LYS A 78 -7.45 -6.18 1.27
CA LYS A 78 -8.67 -6.65 1.93
C LYS A 78 -8.77 -6.16 3.38
N THR A 79 -7.65 -6.12 4.08
CA THR A 79 -7.59 -5.60 5.46
C THR A 79 -7.74 -4.09 5.48
N ILE A 80 -7.06 -3.39 4.56
CA ILE A 80 -7.20 -1.94 4.39
C ILE A 80 -8.67 -1.59 4.12
N GLU A 81 -9.32 -2.29 3.20
CA GLU A 81 -10.73 -2.09 2.87
C GLU A 81 -11.65 -2.31 4.07
N PHE A 82 -11.46 -3.40 4.82
CA PHE A 82 -12.24 -3.65 6.02
C PHE A 82 -12.09 -2.54 7.06
N LEU A 83 -10.87 -2.08 7.33
CA LEU A 83 -10.60 -1.01 8.29
C LEU A 83 -11.11 0.34 7.79
N TRP A 84 -10.95 0.61 6.50
CA TRP A 84 -11.45 1.81 5.85
C TRP A 84 -12.97 1.93 5.97
N ASN A 85 -13.71 0.87 5.62
CA ASN A 85 -15.17 0.86 5.68
C ASN A 85 -15.68 1.10 7.11
N ARG A 86 -14.96 0.61 8.14
CA ARG A 86 -15.29 0.93 9.54
C ARG A 86 -15.00 2.39 9.90
N ALA A 87 -13.96 2.97 9.31
CA ALA A 87 -13.61 4.37 9.54
C ALA A 87 -14.63 5.32 8.91
N THR A 88 -15.11 5.02 7.70
CA THR A 88 -16.04 5.88 6.95
C THR A 88 -17.36 6.14 7.69
N ASP A 89 -17.77 5.23 8.57
CA ASP A 89 -18.97 5.41 9.40
C ASP A 89 -18.75 6.44 10.52
N SER A 90 -17.50 6.79 10.84
CA SER A 90 -17.11 7.59 12.01
C SER A 90 -16.38 8.89 11.69
N ILE A 91 -15.75 9.01 10.52
CA ILE A 91 -14.90 10.14 10.17
C ILE A 91 -15.13 10.62 8.73
N GLN A 92 -14.93 11.92 8.51
CA GLN A 92 -14.89 12.49 7.17
C GLN A 92 -13.50 12.30 6.56
N ILE A 93 -13.43 11.61 5.42
CA ILE A 93 -12.18 11.29 4.72
C ILE A 93 -12.06 12.14 3.46
N ASN A 94 -11.06 13.02 3.42
CA ASN A 94 -10.76 13.92 2.30
C ASN A 94 -9.27 13.81 1.96
N LEU A 95 -8.85 12.65 1.43
CA LEU A 95 -7.44 12.35 1.32
C LEU A 95 -6.71 13.13 0.23
N ASN A 96 -5.46 13.48 0.51
CA ASN A 96 -4.48 13.97 -0.45
C ASN A 96 -3.13 13.23 -0.38
N THR A 97 -2.90 12.42 0.67
CA THR A 97 -1.63 11.72 0.88
C THR A 97 -1.82 10.36 1.55
N ILE A 98 -0.93 9.42 1.24
CA ILE A 98 -0.93 8.07 1.79
C ILE A 98 0.51 7.65 2.08
N PHE A 99 0.69 6.91 3.17
CA PHE A 99 1.91 6.19 3.47
C PHE A 99 1.62 4.68 3.65
N ILE A 100 2.32 3.79 2.93
CA ILE A 100 2.17 2.33 3.07
C ILE A 100 3.53 1.68 3.21
N GLY A 101 3.96 1.47 4.46
CA GLY A 101 5.20 0.76 4.82
C GLY A 101 6.43 1.10 3.97
N TYR A 102 7.41 0.20 3.98
CA TYR A 102 8.55 0.25 3.07
C TYR A 102 8.22 -0.56 1.79
N PRO A 103 8.59 -0.12 0.57
CA PRO A 103 8.27 -0.89 -0.65
C PRO A 103 8.82 -2.32 -0.62
N GLU A 104 10.01 -2.52 -0.05
CA GLU A 104 10.67 -3.82 0.07
C GLU A 104 9.95 -4.81 1.00
N GLU A 105 9.06 -4.32 1.86
CA GLU A 105 8.27 -5.15 2.79
C GLU A 105 7.15 -5.93 2.08
N TYR A 106 6.76 -5.49 0.89
CA TYR A 106 5.69 -6.09 0.10
C TYR A 106 6.27 -6.73 -1.15
N HIS A 107 6.14 -8.05 -1.25
CA HIS A 107 6.78 -8.81 -2.31
C HIS A 107 6.30 -8.40 -3.71
N ASP A 108 5.00 -8.20 -3.91
CA ASP A 108 4.46 -7.70 -5.19
C ASP A 108 4.96 -6.30 -5.53
N ILE A 109 5.07 -5.39 -4.56
CA ILE A 109 5.60 -4.05 -4.80
C ILE A 109 7.08 -4.09 -5.18
N LEU A 110 7.88 -4.92 -4.49
CA LEU A 110 9.28 -5.14 -4.83
C LEU A 110 9.44 -5.66 -6.27
N ILE A 111 8.66 -6.68 -6.66
CA ILE A 111 8.68 -7.23 -8.02
C ILE A 111 8.30 -6.16 -9.06
N ASN A 112 7.17 -5.48 -8.84
CA ASN A 112 6.70 -4.43 -9.75
C ASN A 112 7.74 -3.33 -9.92
N HIS A 113 8.38 -2.93 -8.82
CA HIS A 113 9.42 -1.90 -8.80
C HIS A 113 10.63 -2.34 -9.63
N ILE A 114 11.17 -3.54 -9.39
CA ILE A 114 12.31 -4.06 -10.18
C ILE A 114 11.95 -4.13 -11.67
N GLN A 115 10.75 -4.61 -12.00
CA GLN A 115 10.29 -4.71 -13.38
C GLN A 115 10.14 -3.35 -14.05
N ALA A 116 9.63 -2.35 -13.34
CA ALA A 116 9.51 -0.98 -13.85
C ALA A 116 10.87 -0.40 -14.26
N PHE A 117 11.89 -0.53 -13.40
CA PHE A 117 13.23 -0.01 -13.67
C PHE A 117 13.98 -0.81 -14.74
N ASN A 118 13.80 -2.13 -14.78
CA ASN A 118 14.36 -2.95 -15.86
C ASN A 118 13.74 -2.61 -17.22
N SER A 119 12.45 -2.31 -17.25
CA SER A 119 11.71 -2.01 -18.48
C SER A 119 11.85 -0.54 -18.92
N SER A 120 12.33 0.35 -18.05
CA SER A 120 12.45 1.77 -18.33
C SER A 120 13.69 2.09 -19.17
N ALA A 121 13.47 2.43 -20.45
CA ALA A 121 14.55 2.90 -21.33
C ALA A 121 15.22 4.17 -20.79
N GLU A 122 14.46 5.06 -20.14
CA GLU A 122 15.00 6.27 -19.49
C GLU A 122 15.99 5.91 -18.39
N TRP A 123 15.67 4.92 -17.55
CA TRP A 123 16.59 4.42 -16.52
C TRP A 123 17.83 3.76 -17.11
N GLN A 124 17.67 2.90 -18.12
CA GLN A 124 18.81 2.24 -18.76
C GLN A 124 19.76 3.27 -19.41
N ASN A 125 19.23 4.34 -20.00
CA ASN A 125 20.02 5.44 -20.54
C ASN A 125 20.70 6.26 -19.44
N HIS A 126 19.99 6.51 -18.34
CA HIS A 126 20.55 7.16 -17.16
C HIS A 126 21.75 6.38 -16.60
N LEU A 127 21.63 5.05 -16.44
CA LEU A 127 22.73 4.20 -15.97
C LEU A 127 23.96 4.29 -16.88
N LYS A 128 23.78 4.29 -18.21
CA LYS A 128 24.88 4.41 -19.17
C LYS A 128 25.61 5.75 -19.07
N LYS A 129 24.87 6.84 -18.86
CA LYS A 129 25.42 8.21 -18.86
C LYS A 129 25.94 8.66 -17.48
N HIS A 130 25.31 8.19 -16.42
CA HIS A 130 25.49 8.70 -15.05
C HIS A 130 25.81 7.61 -14.02
N GLY A 131 25.87 6.34 -14.42
CA GLY A 131 26.13 5.23 -13.51
C GLY A 131 25.07 5.13 -12.42
N LYS A 132 25.50 4.87 -11.18
CA LYS A 132 24.62 4.73 -10.00
C LYS A 132 24.20 6.06 -9.37
N LYS A 133 24.34 7.20 -10.05
CA LYS A 133 23.86 8.48 -9.50
C LYS A 133 22.33 8.44 -9.37
N LEU A 134 21.78 8.82 -8.22
CA LEU A 134 20.33 8.84 -8.03
C LEU A 134 19.71 10.06 -8.72
N ASP A 135 18.63 9.85 -9.47
CA ASP A 135 17.77 10.90 -10.03
C ASP A 135 16.35 10.68 -9.49
N TYR A 136 15.98 11.48 -8.48
CA TYR A 136 14.74 11.29 -7.75
C TYR A 136 13.52 11.58 -8.62
N LYS A 137 13.60 12.59 -9.51
CA LYS A 137 12.51 12.94 -10.41
C LYS A 137 12.26 11.80 -11.39
N LEU A 138 13.32 11.23 -11.95
CA LEU A 138 13.21 10.07 -12.84
C LEU A 138 12.64 8.84 -12.09
N ILE A 139 13.09 8.60 -10.85
CA ILE A 139 12.59 7.51 -10.02
C ILE A 139 11.08 7.65 -9.80
N HIS A 140 10.61 8.82 -9.38
CA HIS A 140 9.17 9.09 -9.14
C HIS A 140 8.36 8.91 -10.43
N LYS A 141 8.87 9.42 -11.55
CA LYS A 141 8.26 9.28 -12.87
C LYS A 141 8.10 7.80 -13.25
N ILE A 142 9.16 7.00 -13.16
CA ILE A 142 9.12 5.57 -13.49
C ILE A 142 8.11 4.84 -12.60
N MET A 143 8.12 5.11 -11.29
CA MET A 143 7.17 4.48 -10.37
C MET A 143 5.71 4.78 -10.74
N LEU A 144 5.45 6.00 -11.22
CA LEU A 144 4.12 6.45 -11.65
C LEU A 144 3.73 5.84 -13.01
N ASP A 145 4.57 5.96 -14.02
CA ASP A 145 4.31 5.48 -15.37
C ASP A 145 4.05 3.97 -15.42
N TYR A 146 4.77 3.21 -14.59
CA TYR A 146 4.63 1.75 -14.51
C TYR A 146 3.65 1.29 -13.41
N ASN A 147 2.97 2.22 -12.73
CA ASN A 147 2.00 1.94 -11.67
C ASN A 147 2.51 0.92 -10.65
N VAL A 148 3.69 1.17 -10.06
CA VAL A 148 4.36 0.24 -9.13
C VAL A 148 3.44 -0.20 -7.98
N TYR A 149 2.64 0.72 -7.47
CA TYR A 149 1.62 0.49 -6.43
C TYR A 149 0.25 0.09 -6.98
N LYS A 150 0.19 -0.64 -8.12
CA LYS A 150 -1.07 -1.02 -8.78
C LYS A 150 -2.15 -1.55 -7.83
N PRO A 151 -1.90 -2.48 -6.88
CA PRO A 151 -2.96 -2.96 -5.99
C PRO A 151 -3.60 -1.85 -5.15
N LEU A 152 -2.80 -0.90 -4.69
CA LEU A 152 -3.30 0.28 -3.97
C LEU A 152 -4.05 1.21 -4.90
N ASN A 153 -3.50 1.50 -6.09
CA ASN A 153 -4.14 2.41 -7.03
C ASN A 153 -5.50 1.87 -7.48
N ASP A 154 -5.60 0.58 -7.77
CA ASP A 154 -6.86 -0.09 -8.10
C ASP A 154 -7.89 0.07 -6.96
N PHE A 155 -7.48 -0.13 -5.70
CA PHE A 155 -8.34 0.10 -4.54
C PHE A 155 -8.79 1.56 -4.43
N LEU A 156 -7.87 2.51 -4.57
CA LEU A 156 -8.18 3.94 -4.49
C LEU A 156 -9.16 4.40 -5.56
N LEU A 157 -9.05 3.86 -6.78
CA LEU A 157 -9.98 4.15 -7.87
C LEU A 157 -11.42 3.75 -7.50
N THR A 158 -11.63 2.65 -6.75
CA THR A 158 -12.97 2.29 -6.24
C THR A 158 -13.52 3.27 -5.21
N ARG A 159 -12.64 4.13 -4.64
CA ARG A 159 -12.96 5.13 -3.63
C ARG A 159 -12.95 6.56 -4.19
N GLY A 160 -12.87 6.72 -5.52
CA GLY A 160 -12.84 8.03 -6.18
C GLY A 160 -11.49 8.75 -6.08
N TYR A 161 -10.42 8.06 -5.72
CA TYR A 161 -9.06 8.59 -5.65
C TYR A 161 -8.16 7.97 -6.73
N GLU A 162 -7.10 8.67 -7.10
CA GLU A 162 -6.05 8.15 -7.99
C GLU A 162 -4.68 8.61 -7.49
N ILE A 163 -3.68 7.73 -7.57
CA ILE A 163 -2.29 8.09 -7.31
C ILE A 163 -1.84 9.10 -8.37
N SER A 164 -1.39 10.28 -7.94
CA SER A 164 -0.96 11.35 -8.84
C SER A 164 0.54 11.59 -8.83
N GLU A 165 1.21 11.31 -7.72
CA GLU A 165 2.63 11.58 -7.56
C GLU A 165 3.22 10.73 -6.43
N TYR A 166 4.54 10.49 -6.51
CA TYR A 166 5.33 9.94 -5.42
C TYR A 166 6.34 10.96 -4.93
N THR A 167 6.53 11.04 -3.63
CA THR A 167 7.66 11.73 -3.01
C THR A 167 8.39 10.78 -2.06
N THR A 168 9.68 10.98 -1.90
CA THR A 168 10.55 10.04 -1.18
C THR A 168 11.66 10.78 -0.46
N GLU A 169 12.07 10.30 0.70
CA GLU A 169 13.13 10.97 1.48
C GLU A 169 14.53 10.49 1.11
N LYS A 170 14.77 9.17 1.20
CA LYS A 170 16.07 8.54 1.00
C LYS A 170 15.97 7.36 0.05
N HIS A 171 17.06 7.07 -0.66
CA HIS A 171 17.16 5.90 -1.51
C HIS A 171 18.46 5.13 -1.25
N GLY A 172 18.37 3.81 -1.38
CA GLY A 172 19.49 2.91 -1.55
C GLY A 172 19.43 2.22 -2.91
N PHE A 173 20.15 1.12 -3.03
CA PHE A 173 20.01 0.17 -4.13
C PHE A 173 19.61 -1.18 -3.56
N ILE A 174 18.76 -1.91 -4.30
CA ILE A 174 18.43 -3.28 -3.93
C ILE A 174 19.71 -4.12 -3.95
N THR A 175 19.94 -4.91 -2.91
CA THR A 175 21.12 -5.77 -2.85
C THR A 175 20.98 -6.96 -3.78
N LYS A 176 22.11 -7.56 -4.15
CA LYS A 176 22.16 -8.78 -4.98
C LYS A 176 21.35 -9.91 -4.35
N GLU A 177 21.44 -10.09 -3.04
CA GLU A 177 20.73 -11.13 -2.31
C GLU A 177 19.22 -10.95 -2.39
N THR A 178 18.73 -9.71 -2.25
CA THR A 178 17.30 -9.39 -2.37
C THR A 178 16.80 -9.59 -3.80
N LEU A 179 17.58 -9.19 -4.81
CA LEU A 179 17.25 -9.44 -6.22
C LEU A 179 17.13 -10.94 -6.52
N ILE A 180 18.10 -11.75 -6.08
CA ILE A 180 18.08 -13.20 -6.28
C ILE A 180 16.88 -13.85 -5.57
N LYS A 181 16.61 -13.46 -4.31
CA LYS A 181 15.43 -13.93 -3.57
C LYS A 181 14.10 -13.57 -4.26
N ALA A 182 14.08 -12.46 -4.99
CA ALA A 182 12.95 -12.01 -5.79
C ALA A 182 12.89 -12.67 -7.19
N GLY A 183 13.82 -13.58 -7.53
CA GLY A 183 13.81 -14.31 -8.80
C GLY A 183 14.55 -13.61 -9.95
N PHE A 184 15.37 -12.60 -9.65
CA PHE A 184 16.17 -11.86 -10.63
C PHE A 184 17.64 -12.31 -10.65
N SER A 185 18.42 -11.81 -11.61
CA SER A 185 19.81 -12.23 -11.81
C SER A 185 20.76 -11.79 -10.68
N GLY A 186 20.42 -10.69 -10.00
CA GLY A 186 21.26 -10.05 -8.99
C GLY A 186 22.28 -9.06 -9.55
N SER A 187 22.27 -8.82 -10.87
CA SER A 187 23.12 -7.85 -11.55
C SER A 187 22.41 -6.51 -11.81
N GLU A 188 21.11 -6.43 -11.55
CA GLU A 188 20.28 -5.26 -11.79
C GLU A 188 20.72 -4.11 -10.87
N ILE A 189 20.72 -2.88 -11.41
CA ILE A 189 20.96 -1.66 -10.63
C ILE A 189 19.63 -0.96 -10.44
N ILE A 190 18.95 -1.28 -9.35
CA ILE A 190 17.59 -0.79 -9.05
C ILE A 190 17.64 0.12 -7.83
N PRO A 191 17.28 1.41 -7.95
CA PRO A 191 17.18 2.29 -6.81
C PRO A 191 15.96 1.88 -5.98
N MET A 192 16.07 1.90 -4.66
CA MET A 192 14.97 1.55 -3.75
C MET A 192 14.73 2.69 -2.78
N PRO A 193 13.55 3.34 -2.81
CA PRO A 193 13.21 4.31 -1.79
C PRO A 193 13.01 3.61 -0.45
N PHE A 194 13.50 4.21 0.63
CA PHE A 194 13.16 3.76 1.97
C PHE A 194 11.71 4.17 2.28
N MET A 195 11.39 5.45 2.23
CA MET A 195 10.04 5.95 2.50
C MET A 195 9.40 6.48 1.23
N VAL A 196 8.15 6.10 0.97
CA VAL A 196 7.34 6.60 -0.14
C VAL A 196 6.08 7.25 0.40
N TRP A 197 5.97 8.55 0.19
CA TRP A 197 4.75 9.32 0.38
C TRP A 197 4.02 9.38 -0.95
N ILE A 198 2.77 8.95 -0.98
CA ILE A 198 1.96 8.81 -2.17
C ILE A 198 0.93 9.95 -2.18
N SER A 199 1.11 10.92 -3.07
CA SER A 199 0.11 11.97 -3.28
C SER A 199 -1.05 11.38 -4.08
N ILE A 200 -2.26 11.72 -3.68
CA ILE A 200 -3.49 11.29 -4.36
C ILE A 200 -4.36 12.48 -4.69
N LYS A 201 -5.10 12.38 -5.79
CA LYS A 201 -6.10 13.36 -6.20
C LYS A 201 -7.48 12.72 -6.16
N ASN A 202 -8.47 13.51 -5.73
CA ASN A 202 -9.87 13.14 -5.89
C ASN A 202 -10.22 13.24 -7.38
N LYS A 203 -10.74 12.17 -7.97
CA LYS A 203 -11.17 12.21 -9.38
C LYS A 203 -12.40 13.09 -9.59
N GLY A 204 -13.11 13.44 -8.51
CA GLY A 204 -14.46 13.96 -8.60
C GLY A 204 -15.37 12.91 -9.23
N CYS A 205 -16.60 12.79 -8.78
CA CYS A 205 -17.61 12.30 -9.71
C CYS A 205 -17.66 13.33 -10.83
N SER A 206 -17.11 13.04 -12.01
CA SER A 206 -17.47 13.78 -13.21
C SER A 206 -18.99 13.71 -13.28
N ASN A 207 -19.64 14.85 -13.04
CA ASN A 207 -21.09 14.97 -13.12
C ASN A 207 -21.53 14.30 -14.41
N THR A 208 -22.22 13.17 -14.31
CA THR A 208 -23.00 12.64 -15.41
C THR A 208 -24.04 13.71 -15.70
N GLU A 209 -23.82 14.44 -16.78
CA GLU A 209 -24.82 15.27 -17.44
C GLU A 209 -26.11 14.45 -17.50
N THR A 210 -27.12 14.98 -16.83
CA THR A 210 -28.48 14.44 -16.91
C THR A 210 -28.98 14.79 -18.32
N PRO A 211 -29.50 13.82 -19.10
CA PRO A 211 -30.06 14.09 -20.42
C PRO A 211 -31.26 15.03 -20.37
#